data_AF-A0A2M4AS38-F1
#
_entry.id   AF-A0A2M4AS38-F1
#
_cell.length_a   1.000
_cell.length_b   1.000
_cell.length_c   1.000
_cell.angle_alpha   90.00
_cell.angle_beta   90.00
_cell.angle_gamma   90.00
#
_symmetry.space_group_name_H-M   'P 1'
#
loop_
_entity.id
_entity.type
_entity.pdbx_description
1 polymer ?
#
loop_
_entity_poly.entity_id
_entity_poly.type
_entity_poly.pdbx_seq_one_letter_code
_entity_poly.pdbx_strand_id
1 'polypeptide(L)'
;DVAHHFVSVLEQDDSMSPGIAAIKTLLMVLEKTKFDTVQELHSTIQSAVRAMRDTDKPMTSVVSGTELFSRFITLAKFDDKTMDEVRDIMLRRGKMFLTKLLESRNVIAKQAIAFISDGCRILTHARSRTVREALILAAQHNKRFHVFITHSAPECGNPNGTISDGQQMASELEKAGIECTIILDASVGYVMETVDMVLVGSEGVVESGGIINRIGTVTMAICAKEMKKPFYVLVESFKFCRLYPLNQRDLPDDYKYRKSDLVNKAKAHPMVDYTAPGYITLLFTDLGILAPSAVSDELIKLYL
;
A
#
# COMPACT_ATOMS: atom_id res chain seq x y z
N ASP A 1 6.05 -24.46 4.88
CA ASP A 1 4.78 -23.88 4.44
C ASP A 1 4.96 -22.38 4.23
N VAL A 2 4.66 -21.89 3.02
CA VAL A 2 4.86 -20.49 2.61
C VAL A 2 3.79 -19.59 3.22
N ALA A 3 2.54 -20.04 3.25
CA ALA A 3 1.42 -19.23 3.74
C ALA A 3 1.55 -18.97 5.25
N HIS A 4 1.87 -19.99 6.03
CA HIS A 4 2.12 -19.86 7.46
C HIS A 4 3.31 -18.92 7.76
N HIS A 5 4.39 -19.00 6.99
CA HIS A 5 5.53 -18.09 7.19
C HIS A 5 5.15 -16.64 6.88
N PHE A 6 4.42 -16.40 5.79
CA PHE A 6 3.94 -15.07 5.42
C PHE A 6 3.06 -14.45 6.52
N VAL A 7 2.11 -15.21 7.07
CA VAL A 7 1.25 -14.74 8.17
C VAL A 7 2.08 -14.47 9.43
N SER A 8 3.01 -15.38 9.78
CA SER A 8 3.89 -15.21 10.94
C SER A 8 4.76 -13.95 10.85
N VAL A 9 5.31 -13.64 9.67
CA VAL A 9 6.10 -12.41 9.45
C VAL A 9 5.25 -11.15 9.65
N LEU A 10 3.97 -11.18 9.27
CA LEU A 10 3.06 -10.05 9.48
C LEU A 10 2.66 -9.87 10.95
N GLU A 11 2.56 -10.95 11.71
CA GLU A 11 2.20 -10.90 13.13
C GLU A 11 3.38 -10.50 14.02
N GLN A 12 4.60 -10.81 13.61
CA GLN A 12 5.82 -10.46 14.34
C GLN A 12 6.18 -8.98 14.28
N ASP A 13 5.85 -8.29 13.16
CA ASP A 13 6.24 -6.91 12.94
C ASP A 13 5.12 -6.09 12.29
N ASP A 14 4.42 -5.33 13.13
CA ASP A 14 3.32 -4.44 12.75
C ASP A 14 3.76 -3.31 11.79
N SER A 15 5.06 -3.01 11.73
CA SER A 15 5.60 -2.01 10.79
C SER A 15 5.71 -2.54 9.35
N MET A 16 5.62 -3.86 9.13
CA MET A 16 5.84 -4.50 7.84
C MET A 16 4.59 -4.47 6.96
N SER A 17 4.72 -3.98 5.72
CA SER A 17 3.63 -4.03 4.75
C SER A 17 3.45 -5.44 4.19
N PRO A 18 2.22 -5.85 3.81
CA PRO A 18 1.96 -7.13 3.15
C PRO A 18 2.88 -7.39 1.96
N GLY A 19 3.14 -6.39 1.12
CA GLY A 19 4.09 -6.53 0.01
C GLY A 19 5.53 -6.79 0.46
N ILE A 20 6.02 -6.11 1.50
CA ILE A 20 7.37 -6.35 2.04
C ILE A 20 7.47 -7.73 2.69
N ALA A 21 6.45 -8.17 3.43
CA ALA A 21 6.38 -9.50 4.02
C ALA A 21 6.38 -10.59 2.93
N ALA A 22 5.68 -10.36 1.82
CA ALA A 22 5.68 -11.26 0.67
C ALA A 22 7.07 -11.37 0.04
N ILE A 23 7.78 -10.25 -0.12
CA ILE A 23 9.14 -10.25 -0.67
C ILE A 23 10.13 -10.96 0.26
N LYS A 24 10.06 -10.72 1.57
CA LYS A 24 10.85 -11.49 2.55
C LYS A 24 10.59 -12.98 2.47
N THR A 25 9.33 -13.36 2.27
CA THR A 25 8.91 -14.76 2.10
C THR A 25 9.48 -15.36 0.81
N LEU A 26 9.43 -14.63 -0.32
CA LEU A 26 10.05 -15.06 -1.58
C LEU A 26 11.57 -15.19 -1.49
N LEU A 27 12.25 -14.27 -0.80
CA LEU A 27 13.68 -14.37 -0.52
C LEU A 27 14.02 -15.63 0.27
N MET A 28 13.22 -15.96 1.29
CA MET A 28 13.39 -17.20 2.06
C MET A 28 13.20 -18.44 1.19
N VAL A 29 12.23 -18.44 0.27
CA VAL A 29 12.04 -19.52 -0.71
C VAL A 29 13.27 -19.65 -1.61
N LEU A 30 13.80 -18.53 -2.12
CA LEU A 30 15.03 -18.52 -2.93
C LEU A 30 16.27 -19.03 -2.17
N GLU A 31 16.35 -18.80 -0.86
CA GLU A 31 17.48 -19.25 -0.03
C GLU A 31 17.40 -20.75 0.30
N LYS A 32 16.19 -21.30 0.48
CA LYS A 32 16.00 -22.69 0.92
C LYS A 32 15.79 -23.70 -0.19
N THR A 33 15.27 -23.27 -1.35
CA THR A 33 14.95 -24.17 -2.45
C THR A 33 16.13 -24.27 -3.41
N LYS A 34 16.53 -25.50 -3.75
CA LYS A 34 17.44 -25.76 -4.87
C LYS A 34 16.62 -25.88 -6.15
N PHE A 35 17.13 -25.35 -7.25
CA PHE A 35 16.48 -25.39 -8.56
C PHE A 35 17.52 -25.65 -9.63
N ASP A 36 17.20 -26.58 -10.54
CA ASP A 36 18.10 -27.01 -11.59
C ASP A 36 17.90 -26.20 -12.88
N THR A 37 16.74 -25.54 -13.01
CA THR A 37 16.39 -24.72 -14.18
C THR A 37 15.71 -23.40 -13.79
N VAL A 38 15.83 -22.39 -14.67
CA VAL A 38 15.13 -21.10 -14.52
C VAL A 38 13.60 -21.26 -14.57
N GLN A 39 13.11 -22.23 -15.34
CA GLN A 39 11.67 -22.51 -15.44
C GLN A 39 11.10 -23.09 -14.15
N GLU A 40 11.83 -23.99 -13.50
CA GLU A 40 11.46 -24.55 -12.19
C GLU A 40 11.44 -23.46 -11.12
N LEU A 41 12.42 -22.56 -11.13
CA LEU A 41 12.43 -21.39 -10.26
C LEU A 41 11.19 -20.52 -10.47
N HIS A 42 10.85 -20.21 -11.72
CA HIS A 42 9.67 -19.41 -12.03
C HIS A 42 8.37 -20.07 -11.53
N SER A 43 8.22 -21.38 -11.76
CA SER A 43 7.08 -22.17 -11.27
C SER A 43 7.00 -22.18 -9.73
N THR A 44 8.13 -22.28 -9.06
CA THR A 44 8.23 -22.27 -7.59
C THR A 44 7.80 -20.91 -7.02
N ILE A 45 8.31 -19.80 -7.59
CA ILE A 45 7.92 -18.45 -7.20
C ILE A 45 6.42 -18.24 -7.43
N GLN A 46 5.88 -18.61 -8.59
CA GLN A 46 4.46 -18.49 -8.88
C GLN A 46 3.61 -19.30 -7.89
N SER A 47 4.05 -20.51 -7.53
CA SER A 47 3.36 -21.35 -6.55
C SER A 47 3.38 -20.72 -5.15
N ALA A 48 4.50 -20.13 -4.75
CA ALA A 48 4.61 -19.37 -3.50
C ALA A 48 3.69 -18.13 -3.49
N VAL A 49 3.61 -17.40 -4.60
CA VAL A 49 2.70 -16.25 -4.76
C VAL A 49 1.24 -16.67 -4.65
N ARG A 50 0.85 -17.79 -5.28
CA ARG A 50 -0.51 -18.36 -5.14
C ARG A 50 -0.82 -18.71 -3.68
N ALA A 51 0.12 -19.38 -3.00
CA ALA A 51 -0.07 -19.74 -1.59
C ALA A 51 -0.24 -18.51 -0.67
N MET A 52 0.47 -17.40 -0.96
CA MET A 52 0.28 -16.14 -0.23
C MET A 52 -1.06 -15.47 -0.57
N ARG A 53 -1.50 -15.54 -1.84
CA ARG A 53 -2.77 -14.98 -2.32
C ARG A 53 -3.99 -15.69 -1.74
N ASP A 54 -3.86 -16.97 -1.39
CA ASP A 54 -4.94 -17.75 -0.80
C ASP A 54 -5.17 -17.44 0.69
N THR A 55 -4.40 -16.52 1.27
CA THR A 55 -4.61 -16.02 2.64
C THR A 55 -5.63 -14.88 2.70
N ASP A 56 -6.25 -14.67 3.87
CA ASP A 56 -7.24 -13.60 4.10
C ASP A 56 -6.64 -12.19 4.26
N LYS A 57 -5.36 -12.00 3.95
CA LYS A 57 -4.65 -10.70 4.08
C LYS A 57 -4.79 -9.86 2.80
N PRO A 58 -4.64 -8.52 2.86
CA PRO A 58 -4.74 -7.65 1.69
C PRO A 58 -3.74 -8.05 0.58
N MET A 59 -4.27 -8.42 -0.58
CA MET A 59 -3.47 -9.00 -1.66
C MET A 59 -2.95 -7.99 -2.68
N THR A 60 -3.52 -6.78 -2.74
CA THR A 60 -3.18 -5.77 -3.75
C THR A 60 -1.68 -5.49 -3.80
N SER A 61 -1.08 -5.18 -2.64
CA SER A 61 0.37 -4.92 -2.53
C SER A 61 1.23 -6.18 -2.64
N VAL A 62 0.65 -7.38 -2.43
CA VAL A 62 1.36 -8.66 -2.58
C VAL A 62 1.53 -8.96 -4.06
N VAL A 63 0.47 -8.81 -4.86
CA VAL A 63 0.52 -9.06 -6.31
C VAL A 63 1.53 -8.13 -6.99
N SER A 64 1.42 -6.82 -6.78
CA SER A 64 2.34 -5.86 -7.39
C SER A 64 3.78 -6.04 -6.92
N GLY A 65 3.97 -6.21 -5.61
CA GLY A 65 5.31 -6.36 -5.01
C GLY A 65 6.02 -7.63 -5.49
N THR A 66 5.29 -8.74 -5.63
CA THR A 66 5.86 -10.01 -6.08
C THR A 66 6.12 -10.04 -7.58
N GLU A 67 5.29 -9.39 -8.40
CA GLU A 67 5.54 -9.23 -9.84
C GLU A 67 6.78 -8.38 -10.11
N LEU A 68 6.87 -7.19 -9.47
CA LEU A 68 8.04 -6.32 -9.58
C LEU A 68 9.31 -6.97 -9.04
N PHE A 69 9.22 -7.69 -7.91
CA PHE A 69 10.35 -8.44 -7.38
C PHE A 69 10.83 -9.51 -8.36
N SER A 70 9.91 -10.32 -8.89
CA SER A 70 10.23 -11.38 -9.86
C SER A 70 10.92 -10.78 -11.09
N ARG A 71 10.42 -9.66 -11.60
CA ARG A 71 11.03 -8.98 -12.74
C ARG A 71 12.41 -8.42 -12.41
N PHE A 72 12.56 -7.82 -11.23
CA PHE A 72 13.82 -7.24 -10.79
C PHE A 72 14.94 -8.29 -10.63
N ILE A 73 14.61 -9.49 -10.13
CA ILE A 73 15.60 -10.58 -10.02
C ILE A 73 15.92 -11.19 -11.39
N THR A 74 14.96 -11.26 -12.32
CA THR A 74 15.17 -11.84 -13.66
C THR A 74 15.78 -10.89 -14.68
N LEU A 75 15.80 -9.57 -14.42
CA LEU A 75 16.37 -8.58 -15.35
C LEU A 75 17.90 -8.73 -15.54
N ALA A 76 18.58 -9.49 -14.69
CA ALA A 76 20.00 -9.73 -14.84
C ALA A 76 20.29 -10.62 -16.06
N LYS A 77 21.34 -10.28 -16.83
CA LYS A 77 21.85 -11.17 -17.87
C LYS A 77 22.50 -12.39 -17.21
N PHE A 78 21.97 -13.57 -17.51
CA PHE A 78 22.45 -14.84 -16.99
C PHE A 78 23.39 -15.58 -17.96
N ASP A 79 23.74 -14.95 -19.08
CA ASP A 79 24.58 -15.52 -20.13
C ASP A 79 25.91 -16.04 -19.52
N ASP A 80 26.22 -17.30 -19.81
CA ASP A 80 27.43 -18.04 -19.42
C ASP A 80 27.66 -18.31 -17.91
N LYS A 81 26.62 -18.37 -17.08
CA LYS A 81 26.74 -18.61 -15.63
C LYS A 81 26.23 -19.96 -15.14
N THR A 82 26.82 -20.46 -14.07
CA THR A 82 26.31 -21.63 -13.35
C THR A 82 25.05 -21.30 -12.56
N MET A 83 24.18 -22.28 -12.31
CA MET A 83 22.92 -22.06 -11.60
C MET A 83 23.12 -21.54 -10.16
N ASP A 84 24.21 -21.93 -9.50
CA ASP A 84 24.57 -21.43 -8.17
C ASP A 84 24.95 -19.95 -8.20
N GLU A 85 25.69 -19.51 -9.21
CA GLU A 85 26.02 -18.09 -9.41
C GLU A 85 24.77 -17.26 -9.73
N VAL A 86 23.87 -17.80 -10.57
CA VAL A 86 22.58 -17.19 -10.89
C VAL A 86 21.77 -16.97 -9.62
N ARG A 87 21.68 -17.98 -8.75
CA ARG A 87 20.99 -17.90 -7.45
C ARG A 87 21.60 -16.82 -6.56
N ASP A 88 22.91 -16.77 -6.41
CA ASP A 88 23.58 -15.77 -5.57
C ASP A 88 23.38 -14.34 -6.10
N ILE A 89 23.35 -14.16 -7.43
CA ILE A 89 23.01 -12.88 -8.06
C ILE A 89 21.56 -12.48 -7.75
N MET A 90 20.60 -13.41 -7.90
CA MET A 90 19.19 -13.17 -7.60
C MET A 90 18.97 -12.83 -6.13
N LEU A 91 19.62 -13.54 -5.21
CA LEU A 91 19.56 -13.25 -3.77
C LEU A 91 20.14 -11.87 -3.44
N ARG A 92 21.29 -11.53 -4.02
CA ARG A 92 21.91 -10.20 -3.82
C ARG A 92 20.98 -9.09 -4.32
N ARG A 93 20.43 -9.23 -5.52
CA ARG A 93 19.47 -8.29 -6.10
C ARG A 93 18.21 -8.19 -5.25
N GLY A 94 17.65 -9.32 -4.83
CA GLY A 94 16.46 -9.33 -3.98
C GLY A 94 16.69 -8.64 -2.63
N LYS A 95 17.86 -8.82 -2.01
CA LYS A 95 18.26 -8.09 -0.79
C LYS A 95 18.38 -6.58 -1.04
N MET A 96 19.00 -6.17 -2.16
CA MET A 96 19.06 -4.76 -2.56
C MET A 96 17.67 -4.16 -2.76
N PHE A 97 16.76 -4.89 -3.41
CA PHE A 97 15.38 -4.47 -3.59
C PHE A 97 14.67 -4.25 -2.25
N LEU A 98 14.81 -5.19 -1.32
CA LEU A 98 14.23 -5.08 0.03
C LEU A 98 14.75 -3.85 0.78
N THR A 99 16.06 -3.57 0.74
CA THR A 99 16.62 -2.37 1.36
C THR A 99 16.00 -1.09 0.79
N LYS A 100 15.90 -1.00 -0.55
CA LYS A 100 15.28 0.15 -1.22
C LYS A 100 13.81 0.32 -0.81
N LEU A 101 13.06 -0.77 -0.66
CA LEU A 101 11.67 -0.69 -0.20
C LEU A 101 11.53 -0.17 1.22
N LEU A 102 12.44 -0.53 2.13
CA LEU A 102 12.42 -0.03 3.51
C LEU A 102 12.72 1.48 3.56
N GLU A 103 13.62 1.96 2.70
CA GLU A 103 13.97 3.39 2.60
C GLU A 103 12.89 4.25 1.93
N SER A 104 12.07 3.65 1.06
CA SER A 104 11.05 4.35 0.26
C SER A 104 10.09 5.21 1.10
N ARG A 105 9.68 4.74 2.28
CA ARG A 105 8.73 5.45 3.14
C ARG A 105 9.31 6.74 3.70
N ASN A 106 10.57 6.72 4.11
CA ASN A 106 11.27 7.89 4.63
C ASN A 106 11.44 8.95 3.52
N VAL A 107 11.72 8.52 2.29
CA VAL A 107 11.79 9.40 1.11
C VAL A 107 10.44 10.08 0.87
N ILE A 108 9.34 9.33 0.89
CA ILE A 108 7.98 9.86 0.72
C ILE A 108 7.63 10.84 1.85
N ALA A 109 7.93 10.47 3.10
CA ALA A 109 7.69 11.30 4.27
C ALA A 109 8.38 12.66 4.13
N LYS A 110 9.66 12.69 3.73
CA LYS A 110 10.41 13.94 3.50
C LYS A 110 9.80 14.84 2.43
N GLN A 111 9.28 14.26 1.35
CA GLN A 111 8.62 15.03 0.29
C GLN A 111 7.29 15.64 0.78
N ALA A 112 6.53 14.91 1.59
CA ALA A 112 5.23 15.36 2.08
C ALA A 112 5.31 16.54 3.08
N ILE A 113 6.40 16.68 3.85
CA ILE A 113 6.58 17.78 4.83
C ILE A 113 6.42 19.15 4.18
N ALA A 114 6.91 19.33 2.95
CA ALA A 114 6.86 20.61 2.25
C ALA A 114 5.43 21.10 1.97
N PHE A 115 4.46 20.18 1.94
CA PHE A 115 3.05 20.48 1.70
C PHE A 115 2.24 20.68 2.98
N ILE A 116 2.83 20.36 4.15
CA ILE A 116 2.20 20.55 5.45
C ILE A 116 2.59 21.93 6.00
N SER A 117 1.65 22.85 5.99
CA SER A 117 1.80 24.19 6.56
C SER A 117 1.51 24.23 8.07
N ASP A 118 2.05 25.23 8.76
CA ASP A 118 1.71 25.44 10.19
C ASP A 118 0.25 25.85 10.33
N GLY A 119 -0.45 25.27 11.30
CA GLY A 119 -1.86 25.50 11.59
C GLY A 119 -2.86 24.79 10.67
N CYS A 120 -2.41 23.91 9.76
CA CYS A 120 -3.33 23.23 8.84
C CYS A 120 -4.16 22.13 9.52
N ARG A 121 -5.29 21.81 8.89
CA ARG A 121 -6.19 20.73 9.30
C ARG A 121 -6.18 19.66 8.21
N ILE A 122 -5.71 18.47 8.57
CA ILE A 122 -5.52 17.35 7.66
C ILE A 122 -6.60 16.30 7.91
N LEU A 123 -7.21 15.79 6.85
CA LEU A 123 -8.09 14.61 6.92
C LEU A 123 -7.36 13.38 6.39
N THR A 124 -7.35 12.29 7.15
CA THR A 124 -6.82 10.99 6.74
C THR A 124 -7.89 9.91 6.83
N HIS A 125 -7.72 8.87 6.02
CA HIS A 125 -8.59 7.71 5.99
C HIS A 125 -7.87 6.45 6.47
N ALA A 126 -8.49 5.73 7.40
CA ALA A 126 -8.01 4.48 7.99
C ALA A 126 -6.59 4.60 8.61
N ARG A 127 -5.93 3.44 8.79
CA ARG A 127 -4.54 3.35 9.23
C ARG A 127 -3.61 3.20 8.04
N SER A 128 -2.80 4.23 7.78
CA SER A 128 -1.76 4.19 6.75
C SER A 128 -0.38 4.44 7.35
N ARG A 129 0.53 3.49 7.15
CA ARG A 129 1.91 3.55 7.66
C ARG A 129 2.72 4.69 7.05
N THR A 130 2.57 4.91 5.74
CA THR A 130 3.30 5.96 5.01
C THR A 130 2.81 7.35 5.42
N VAL A 131 1.48 7.50 5.61
CA VAL A 131 0.89 8.74 6.11
C VAL A 131 1.30 9.01 7.55
N ARG A 132 1.26 7.99 8.41
CA ARG A 132 1.71 8.08 9.79
C ARG A 132 3.16 8.56 9.90
N GLU A 133 4.06 7.96 9.13
CA GLU A 133 5.47 8.34 9.12
C GLU A 133 5.67 9.79 8.62
N ALA A 134 4.93 10.22 7.59
CA ALA A 134 4.95 11.59 7.10
C ALA A 134 4.47 12.61 8.15
N LEU A 135 3.37 12.30 8.87
CA LEU A 135 2.82 13.18 9.91
C LEU A 135 3.76 13.27 11.12
N ILE A 136 4.30 12.14 11.58
CA ILE A 136 5.28 12.12 12.69
C ILE A 136 6.52 12.93 12.31
N LEU A 137 7.04 12.75 11.08
CA LEU A 137 8.19 13.49 10.61
C LEU A 137 7.90 15.00 10.49
N ALA A 138 6.70 15.39 10.07
CA ALA A 138 6.28 16.79 10.04
C ALA A 138 6.22 17.41 11.46
N ALA A 139 5.70 16.66 12.44
CA ALA A 139 5.68 17.10 13.84
C ALA A 139 7.10 17.26 14.42
N GLN A 140 8.03 16.36 14.08
CA GLN A 140 9.45 16.48 14.45
C GLN A 140 10.12 17.73 13.85
N HIS A 141 9.61 18.26 12.74
CA HIS A 141 10.04 19.52 12.15
C HIS A 141 9.29 20.75 12.71
N ASN A 142 8.70 20.62 13.90
CA ASN A 142 7.98 21.66 14.62
C ASN A 142 6.78 22.26 13.84
N LYS A 143 6.15 21.49 12.96
CA LYS A 143 4.88 21.86 12.35
C LYS A 143 3.74 21.56 13.32
N ARG A 144 2.86 22.53 13.56
CA ARG A 144 1.64 22.32 14.32
C ARG A 144 0.49 22.13 13.36
N PHE A 145 -0.30 21.09 13.54
CA PHE A 145 -1.45 20.78 12.69
C PHE A 145 -2.41 19.89 13.47
N HIS A 146 -3.65 19.84 13.02
CA HIS A 146 -4.69 18.99 13.59
C HIS A 146 -5.11 17.93 12.58
N VAL A 147 -5.25 16.68 13.03
CA VAL A 147 -5.56 15.54 12.15
C VAL A 147 -6.94 14.98 12.46
N PHE A 148 -7.82 14.99 11.47
CA PHE A 148 -9.07 14.25 11.48
C PHE A 148 -8.86 12.85 10.91
N ILE A 149 -9.37 11.84 11.60
CA ILE A 149 -9.17 10.43 11.24
C ILE A 149 -10.53 9.75 11.18
N THR A 150 -10.87 9.14 10.04
CA THR A 150 -12.10 8.36 9.93
C THR A 150 -12.00 7.05 10.70
N HIS A 151 -13.11 6.59 11.26
CA HIS A 151 -13.20 5.28 11.94
C HIS A 151 -12.81 4.10 11.02
N SER A 152 -13.17 4.16 9.73
CA SER A 152 -12.87 3.16 8.70
C SER A 152 -13.51 1.79 8.95
N ALA A 153 -14.84 1.73 8.98
CA ALA A 153 -15.57 0.47 8.92
C ALA A 153 -15.56 -0.12 7.49
N PRO A 154 -15.50 -1.46 7.31
CA PRO A 154 -15.56 -2.53 8.31
C PRO A 154 -14.19 -2.84 8.94
N GLU A 155 -14.20 -3.24 10.21
CA GLU A 155 -12.98 -3.59 10.93
C GLU A 155 -12.22 -4.75 10.26
N CYS A 156 -10.92 -4.56 10.06
CA CYS A 156 -10.05 -5.59 9.53
C CYS A 156 -9.36 -6.38 10.62
N GLY A 157 -9.77 -7.64 10.78
CA GLY A 157 -8.86 -8.70 11.19
C GLY A 157 -8.64 -8.88 12.69
N ASN A 158 -9.45 -8.29 13.56
CA ASN A 158 -9.48 -8.71 14.96
C ASN A 158 -10.79 -9.44 15.26
N PRO A 159 -10.81 -10.78 15.37
CA PRO A 159 -11.96 -11.50 15.92
C PRO A 159 -12.28 -11.09 17.39
N ASN A 160 -11.38 -10.31 18.02
CA ASN A 160 -11.53 -9.78 19.37
C ASN A 160 -12.10 -8.34 19.43
N GLY A 161 -12.41 -7.71 18.29
CA GLY A 161 -13.29 -6.53 18.18
C GLY A 161 -12.99 -5.31 19.08
N THR A 162 -11.73 -5.05 19.43
CA THR A 162 -11.44 -4.06 20.48
C THR A 162 -11.07 -2.66 19.96
N ILE A 163 -10.46 -2.54 18.77
CA ILE A 163 -9.95 -1.25 18.25
C ILE A 163 -10.04 -1.20 16.72
N SER A 164 -10.67 -0.16 16.18
CA SER A 164 -10.74 0.14 14.73
C SER A 164 -9.41 0.65 14.15
N ASP A 165 -9.21 0.49 12.84
CA ASP A 165 -8.02 1.00 12.12
C ASP A 165 -7.82 2.51 12.43
N GLY A 166 -8.90 3.31 12.41
CA GLY A 166 -8.85 4.74 12.73
C GLY A 166 -8.42 5.05 14.16
N GLN A 167 -8.89 4.27 15.16
CA GLN A 167 -8.47 4.43 16.55
C GLN A 167 -7.00 4.07 16.77
N GLN A 168 -6.51 3.04 16.07
CA GLN A 168 -5.10 2.67 16.14
C GLN A 168 -4.20 3.79 15.58
N MET A 169 -4.59 4.37 14.44
CA MET A 169 -3.90 5.53 13.86
C MET A 169 -3.90 6.74 14.81
N ALA A 170 -5.04 7.04 15.43
CA ALA A 170 -5.15 8.13 16.41
C ALA A 170 -4.22 7.93 17.60
N SER A 171 -4.22 6.73 18.20
CA SER A 171 -3.35 6.40 19.33
C SER A 171 -1.86 6.53 18.98
N GLU A 172 -1.46 6.16 17.76
CA GLU A 172 -0.08 6.28 17.30
C GLU A 172 0.36 7.74 17.10
N LEU A 173 -0.53 8.59 16.61
CA LEU A 173 -0.26 10.02 16.41
C LEU A 173 -0.30 10.80 17.73
N GLU A 174 -1.22 10.49 18.63
CA GLU A 174 -1.30 11.07 19.97
C GLU A 174 -0.05 10.77 20.79
N LYS A 175 0.49 9.54 20.69
CA LYS A 175 1.79 9.18 21.30
C LYS A 175 2.95 10.00 20.76
N ALA A 176 2.84 10.51 19.53
CA ALA A 176 3.82 11.40 18.92
C ALA A 176 3.57 12.89 19.22
N GLY A 177 2.58 13.21 20.07
CA GLY A 177 2.24 14.58 20.46
C GLY A 177 1.43 15.36 19.42
N ILE A 178 0.77 14.67 18.48
CA ILE A 178 -0.04 15.29 17.42
C ILE A 178 -1.52 15.28 17.84
N GLU A 179 -2.19 16.43 17.73
CA GLU A 179 -3.61 16.56 18.04
C GLU A 179 -4.46 15.84 17.00
N CYS A 180 -5.28 14.88 17.44
CA CYS A 180 -6.11 14.05 16.59
C CYS A 180 -7.59 14.11 17.00
N THR A 181 -8.48 13.90 16.04
CA THR A 181 -9.91 13.74 16.30
C THR A 181 -10.47 12.65 15.42
N ILE A 182 -11.06 11.64 16.04
CA ILE A 182 -11.71 10.54 15.34
C ILE A 182 -13.11 10.99 14.91
N ILE A 183 -13.44 10.75 13.65
CA ILE A 183 -14.72 11.10 13.04
C ILE A 183 -15.41 9.85 12.49
N LEU A 184 -16.74 9.89 12.42
CA LEU A 184 -17.53 8.83 11.78
C LEU A 184 -17.34 8.89 10.26
N ASP A 185 -17.38 7.74 9.59
CA ASP A 185 -17.21 7.68 8.13
C ASP A 185 -18.28 8.50 7.39
N ALA A 186 -19.50 8.55 7.92
CA ALA A 186 -20.59 9.38 7.38
C ALA A 186 -20.39 10.90 7.62
N SER A 187 -19.53 11.29 8.55
CA SER A 187 -19.27 12.71 8.89
C SER A 187 -18.17 13.36 8.04
N VAL A 188 -17.57 12.61 7.10
CA VAL A 188 -16.53 13.13 6.20
C VAL A 188 -16.98 14.38 5.46
N GLY A 189 -18.21 14.38 4.91
CA GLY A 189 -18.75 15.55 4.20
C GLY A 189 -18.91 16.79 5.09
N TYR A 190 -19.29 16.60 6.35
CA TYR A 190 -19.44 17.69 7.32
C TYR A 190 -18.09 18.31 7.73
N VAL A 191 -17.09 17.46 7.97
CA VAL A 191 -15.77 17.90 8.43
C VAL A 191 -14.95 18.51 7.29
N MET A 192 -15.20 18.12 6.04
CA MET A 192 -14.43 18.54 4.86
C MET A 192 -14.39 20.08 4.67
N GLU A 193 -15.43 20.82 5.07
CA GLU A 193 -15.41 22.30 4.99
C GLU A 193 -14.28 22.89 5.83
N THR A 194 -14.03 22.28 6.99
CA THR A 194 -13.03 22.72 7.97
C THR A 194 -11.61 22.24 7.67
N VAL A 195 -11.46 21.29 6.76
CA VAL A 195 -10.18 20.66 6.39
C VAL A 195 -9.49 21.47 5.31
N ASP A 196 -8.16 21.56 5.37
CA ASP A 196 -7.36 22.26 4.36
C ASP A 196 -6.87 21.31 3.26
N MET A 197 -6.54 20.07 3.63
CA MET A 197 -6.05 19.05 2.71
C MET A 197 -6.41 17.63 3.16
N VAL A 198 -6.59 16.75 2.19
CA VAL A 198 -6.78 15.32 2.43
C VAL A 198 -5.48 14.57 2.14
N LEU A 199 -5.07 13.72 3.08
CA LEU A 199 -3.86 12.91 2.99
C LEU A 199 -4.23 11.45 3.21
N VAL A 200 -4.14 10.63 2.16
CA VAL A 200 -4.49 9.20 2.24
C VAL A 200 -3.33 8.30 1.86
N GLY A 201 -3.34 7.09 2.40
CA GLY A 201 -2.50 6.00 1.88
C GLY A 201 -3.10 5.34 0.65
N SER A 202 -2.41 4.34 0.15
CA SER A 202 -2.96 3.43 -0.85
C SER A 202 -2.41 2.00 -0.68
N GLU A 203 -3.22 1.01 -1.01
CA GLU A 203 -2.80 -0.39 -1.13
C GLU A 203 -2.27 -0.71 -2.53
N GLY A 204 -2.72 0.03 -3.56
CA GLY A 204 -2.32 -0.15 -4.94
C GLY A 204 -2.59 1.08 -5.80
N VAL A 205 -1.74 1.34 -6.78
CA VAL A 205 -1.98 2.35 -7.82
C VAL A 205 -2.17 1.63 -9.14
N VAL A 206 -3.24 1.94 -9.86
CA VAL A 206 -3.55 1.31 -11.16
C VAL A 206 -2.90 2.10 -12.30
N GLU A 207 -2.85 1.51 -13.50
CA GLU A 207 -2.20 2.10 -14.67
C GLU A 207 -2.79 3.47 -15.06
N SER A 208 -4.09 3.68 -14.83
CA SER A 208 -4.74 4.97 -15.07
C SER A 208 -4.32 6.09 -14.11
N GLY A 209 -3.49 5.80 -13.11
CA GLY A 209 -3.15 6.71 -12.01
C GLY A 209 -4.20 6.80 -10.90
N GLY A 210 -5.26 5.98 -10.97
CA GLY A 210 -6.21 5.82 -9.87
C GLY A 210 -5.63 4.96 -8.74
N ILE A 211 -6.31 4.93 -7.59
CA ILE A 211 -5.83 4.20 -6.42
C ILE A 211 -6.85 3.16 -5.95
N ILE A 212 -6.34 2.09 -5.33
CA ILE A 212 -7.11 1.10 -4.60
C ILE A 212 -6.75 1.24 -3.13
N ASN A 213 -7.73 1.58 -2.31
CA ASN A 213 -7.52 1.78 -0.88
C ASN A 213 -8.76 1.34 -0.10
N ARG A 214 -8.71 1.43 1.24
CA ARG A 214 -9.84 1.09 2.12
C ARG A 214 -11.16 1.72 1.67
N ILE A 215 -12.24 0.97 1.87
CA ILE A 215 -13.60 1.39 1.55
C ILE A 215 -13.94 2.71 2.26
N GLY A 216 -14.41 3.69 1.50
CA GLY A 216 -14.64 5.06 1.96
C GLY A 216 -13.61 6.06 1.43
N THR A 217 -12.57 5.60 0.74
CA THR A 217 -11.62 6.51 0.07
C THR A 217 -12.31 7.25 -1.07
N VAL A 218 -13.13 6.57 -1.88
CA VAL A 218 -13.80 7.20 -3.02
C VAL A 218 -14.80 8.27 -2.58
N THR A 219 -15.54 8.05 -1.47
CA THR A 219 -16.50 9.02 -0.95
C THR A 219 -15.79 10.26 -0.40
N MET A 220 -14.68 10.06 0.32
CA MET A 220 -13.83 11.15 0.76
C MET A 220 -13.26 11.96 -0.41
N ALA A 221 -12.83 11.28 -1.48
CA ALA A 221 -12.28 11.92 -2.67
C ALA A 221 -13.33 12.75 -3.45
N ILE A 222 -14.57 12.26 -3.53
CA ILE A 222 -15.70 13.01 -4.11
C ILE A 222 -15.98 14.28 -3.30
N CYS A 223 -16.09 14.17 -1.97
CA CYS A 223 -16.31 15.32 -1.10
C CYS A 223 -15.18 16.35 -1.21
N ALA A 224 -13.92 15.91 -1.21
CA ALA A 224 -12.76 16.78 -1.34
C ALA A 224 -12.78 17.53 -2.68
N LYS A 225 -13.11 16.85 -3.77
CA LYS A 225 -13.19 17.45 -5.10
C LYS A 225 -14.28 18.51 -5.20
N GLU A 226 -15.47 18.23 -4.68
CA GLU A 226 -16.59 19.16 -4.70
C GLU A 226 -16.28 20.43 -3.88
N MET A 227 -15.66 20.26 -2.72
CA MET A 227 -15.23 21.37 -1.87
C MET A 227 -13.87 21.99 -2.25
N LYS A 228 -13.32 21.59 -3.41
CA LYS A 228 -12.04 22.09 -3.97
C LYS A 228 -10.86 21.97 -3.01
N LYS A 229 -10.87 20.94 -2.16
CA LYS A 229 -9.75 20.60 -1.27
C LYS A 229 -8.77 19.69 -2.00
N PRO A 230 -7.45 19.91 -1.88
CA PRO A 230 -6.46 19.04 -2.49
C PRO A 230 -6.51 17.64 -1.86
N PHE A 231 -6.41 16.62 -2.71
CA PHE A 231 -6.41 15.21 -2.33
C PHE A 231 -5.07 14.58 -2.69
N TYR A 232 -4.26 14.31 -1.66
CA TYR A 232 -2.90 13.79 -1.80
C TYR A 232 -2.83 12.33 -1.38
N VAL A 233 -2.11 11.54 -2.18
CA VAL A 233 -1.91 10.11 -1.93
C VAL A 233 -0.45 9.84 -1.63
N LEU A 234 -0.16 9.19 -0.52
CA LEU A 234 1.19 8.73 -0.16
C LEU A 234 1.30 7.24 -0.42
N VAL A 235 2.16 6.85 -1.35
CA VAL A 235 2.24 5.47 -1.81
C VAL A 235 3.63 5.10 -2.30
N GLU A 236 4.09 3.92 -1.91
CA GLU A 236 5.35 3.36 -2.40
C GLU A 236 5.22 2.83 -3.85
N SER A 237 6.24 3.03 -4.68
CA SER A 237 6.26 2.66 -6.11
C SER A 237 6.03 1.17 -6.36
N PHE A 238 6.41 0.30 -5.42
CA PHE A 238 6.19 -1.14 -5.55
C PHE A 238 4.71 -1.55 -5.50
N LYS A 239 3.82 -0.62 -5.12
CA LYS A 239 2.37 -0.82 -5.13
C LYS A 239 1.73 -0.48 -6.49
N PHE A 240 2.54 -0.19 -7.52
CA PHE A 240 2.03 0.07 -8.86
C PHE A 240 1.64 -1.25 -9.53
N CYS A 241 0.35 -1.38 -9.82
CA CYS A 241 -0.31 -2.58 -10.32
C CYS A 241 -0.63 -2.44 -11.82
N ARG A 242 -0.41 -3.51 -12.58
CA ARG A 242 -0.87 -3.65 -13.97
C ARG A 242 -2.35 -4.03 -14.04
N LEU A 243 -3.18 -3.08 -13.63
CA LEU A 243 -4.64 -3.19 -13.64
C LEU A 243 -5.22 -1.92 -14.23
N TYR A 244 -6.35 -2.03 -14.94
CA TYR A 244 -7.04 -0.89 -15.54
C TYR A 244 -8.56 -1.00 -15.28
N PRO A 245 -9.04 -0.77 -14.05
CA PRO A 245 -10.46 -0.76 -13.76
C PRO A 245 -11.09 0.54 -14.29
N LEU A 246 -12.19 0.45 -15.04
CA LEU A 246 -12.92 1.65 -15.50
C LEU A 246 -13.91 2.13 -14.44
N ASN A 247 -14.41 1.20 -13.63
CA ASN A 247 -15.37 1.46 -12.56
C ASN A 247 -15.16 0.47 -11.39
N GLN A 248 -15.94 0.64 -10.31
CA GLN A 248 -15.86 -0.20 -9.11
C GLN A 248 -16.10 -1.69 -9.38
N ARG A 249 -16.89 -2.06 -10.40
CA ARG A 249 -17.21 -3.45 -10.73
C ARG A 249 -16.05 -4.16 -11.41
N ASP A 250 -15.22 -3.44 -12.15
CA ASP A 250 -14.11 -4.00 -12.94
C ASP A 250 -12.92 -4.43 -12.09
N LEU A 251 -12.81 -3.92 -10.86
CA LEU A 251 -11.84 -4.43 -9.89
C LEU A 251 -12.17 -5.90 -9.58
N PRO A 252 -11.24 -6.87 -9.68
CA PRO A 252 -11.58 -8.27 -9.49
C PRO A 252 -12.07 -8.56 -8.07
N ASP A 253 -13.01 -9.50 -7.91
CA ASP A 253 -13.62 -9.85 -6.61
C ASP A 253 -12.58 -10.24 -5.56
N ASP A 254 -11.50 -10.89 -5.99
CA ASP A 254 -10.35 -11.22 -5.15
C ASP A 254 -9.76 -9.97 -4.46
N TYR A 255 -9.69 -8.82 -5.13
CA TYR A 255 -9.16 -7.61 -4.50
C TYR A 255 -10.14 -7.00 -3.50
N LYS A 256 -11.44 -7.14 -3.75
CA LYS A 256 -12.51 -6.48 -2.98
C LYS A 256 -12.84 -7.18 -1.69
N TYR A 257 -12.82 -8.50 -1.69
CA TYR A 257 -13.32 -9.33 -0.60
C TYR A 257 -12.21 -10.23 -0.06
N ARG A 258 -12.31 -10.61 1.21
CA ARG A 258 -11.45 -11.66 1.77
C ARG A 258 -11.78 -13.00 1.10
N LYS A 259 -10.82 -13.92 1.07
CA LYS A 259 -11.03 -15.23 0.46
C LYS A 259 -12.16 -16.00 1.15
N SER A 260 -12.25 -15.90 2.47
CA SER A 260 -13.37 -16.44 3.26
C SER A 260 -14.74 -15.86 2.87
N ASP A 261 -14.80 -14.57 2.53
CA ASP A 261 -16.04 -13.87 2.19
C ASP A 261 -16.52 -14.12 0.75
N LEU A 262 -15.65 -14.62 -0.15
CA LEU A 262 -16.00 -14.89 -1.54
C LEU A 262 -17.14 -15.90 -1.70
N VAL A 263 -17.29 -16.82 -0.74
CA VAL A 263 -18.36 -17.82 -0.73
C VAL A 263 -19.75 -17.16 -0.62
N ASN A 264 -19.85 -16.01 0.06
CA ASN A 264 -21.11 -15.29 0.28
C ASN A 264 -21.01 -13.79 -0.04
N LYS A 265 -20.46 -13.47 -1.22
CA LYS A 265 -20.21 -12.09 -1.67
C LYS A 265 -21.41 -11.15 -1.64
N ALA A 266 -22.63 -11.68 -1.75
CA ALA A 266 -23.86 -10.88 -1.75
C ALA A 266 -24.18 -10.24 -0.40
N LYS A 267 -23.68 -10.82 0.70
CA LYS A 267 -23.88 -10.31 2.07
C LYS A 267 -22.61 -9.71 2.67
N ALA A 268 -21.49 -9.79 1.96
CA ALA A 268 -20.20 -9.27 2.41
C ALA A 268 -20.03 -7.80 1.99
N HIS A 269 -19.38 -7.02 2.85
CA HIS A 269 -18.94 -5.68 2.50
C HIS A 269 -17.59 -5.74 1.78
N PRO A 270 -17.37 -4.93 0.74
CA PRO A 270 -16.03 -4.79 0.16
C PRO A 270 -15.08 -4.15 1.17
N MET A 271 -13.83 -4.58 1.18
CA MET A 271 -12.76 -4.05 2.04
C MET A 271 -12.06 -2.84 1.43
N VAL A 272 -12.08 -2.73 0.10
CA VAL A 272 -11.41 -1.69 -0.68
C VAL A 272 -12.33 -1.12 -1.75
N ASP A 273 -12.06 0.12 -2.16
CA ASP A 273 -12.66 0.77 -3.30
C ASP A 273 -11.61 1.30 -4.28
N TYR A 274 -12.06 1.59 -5.51
CA TYR A 274 -11.27 2.23 -6.55
C TYR A 274 -11.57 3.73 -6.60
N THR A 275 -10.54 4.57 -6.46
CA THR A 275 -10.67 6.02 -6.63
C THR A 275 -10.05 6.44 -7.96
N ALA A 276 -10.88 7.03 -8.83
CA ALA A 276 -10.46 7.46 -10.16
C ALA A 276 -9.42 8.59 -10.11
N PRO A 277 -8.51 8.67 -11.11
CA PRO A 277 -7.44 9.67 -11.14
C PRO A 277 -7.94 11.12 -11.12
N GLY A 278 -9.16 11.40 -11.61
CA GLY A 278 -9.73 12.76 -11.65
C GLY A 278 -9.99 13.39 -10.29
N TYR A 279 -10.05 12.58 -9.23
CA TYR A 279 -10.19 13.05 -7.84
C TYR A 279 -8.83 13.29 -7.16
N ILE A 280 -7.74 12.75 -7.70
CA ILE A 280 -6.41 12.81 -7.09
C ILE A 280 -5.69 14.06 -7.59
N THR A 281 -5.12 14.82 -6.66
CA THR A 281 -4.32 16.01 -7.00
C THR A 281 -2.88 15.61 -7.31
N LEU A 282 -2.20 14.92 -6.37
CA LEU A 282 -0.82 14.46 -6.52
C LEU A 282 -0.60 13.13 -5.79
N LEU A 283 0.32 12.32 -6.31
CA LEU A 283 0.82 11.10 -5.69
C LEU A 283 2.27 11.33 -5.22
N PHE A 284 2.50 11.15 -3.93
CA PHE A 284 3.83 11.21 -3.32
C PHE A 284 4.41 9.80 -3.31
N THR A 285 5.51 9.62 -4.02
CA THR A 285 6.17 8.32 -4.20
C THR A 285 7.68 8.44 -3.99
N ASP A 286 8.36 7.31 -3.84
CA ASP A 286 9.82 7.24 -3.79
C ASP A 286 10.49 7.60 -5.13
N LEU A 287 9.73 7.64 -6.23
CA LEU A 287 10.18 8.15 -7.53
C LEU A 287 10.05 9.68 -7.62
N GLY A 288 9.39 10.30 -6.64
CA GLY A 288 9.07 11.72 -6.62
C GLY A 288 7.56 11.97 -6.53
N ILE A 289 7.19 13.25 -6.71
CA ILE A 289 5.80 13.68 -6.70
C ILE A 289 5.27 13.60 -8.12
N LEU A 290 4.26 12.76 -8.33
CA LEU A 290 3.70 12.43 -9.63
C LEU A 290 2.27 12.98 -9.77
N ALA A 291 1.96 13.50 -10.94
CA ALA A 291 0.58 13.65 -11.37
C ALA A 291 0.02 12.27 -11.77
N PRO A 292 -1.29 12.01 -11.65
CA PRO A 292 -1.87 10.72 -12.02
C PRO A 292 -1.52 10.24 -13.43
N SER A 293 -1.40 11.15 -14.41
CA SER A 293 -1.00 10.82 -15.78
C SER A 293 0.42 10.27 -15.89
N ALA A 294 1.34 10.70 -15.02
CA ALA A 294 2.74 10.25 -15.04
C ALA A 294 2.91 8.82 -14.50
N VAL A 295 1.91 8.29 -13.79
CA VAL A 295 1.95 6.93 -13.23
C VAL A 295 2.13 5.89 -14.34
N SER A 296 1.43 6.05 -15.48
CA SER A 296 1.55 5.13 -16.61
C SER A 296 2.97 5.09 -17.17
N ASP A 297 3.61 6.26 -17.31
CA ASP A 297 4.98 6.35 -17.84
C ASP A 297 6.00 5.72 -16.90
N GLU A 298 5.87 5.97 -15.59
CA GLU A 298 6.72 5.35 -14.58
C GLU A 298 6.48 3.84 -14.47
N LEU A 299 5.23 3.40 -14.61
CA LEU A 299 4.91 1.97 -14.64
C LEU A 299 5.58 1.32 -15.86
N ILE A 300 5.50 1.92 -17.05
CA ILE A 300 6.19 1.38 -18.24
C ILE A 300 7.70 1.25 -17.97
N LYS A 301 8.34 2.22 -17.31
CA LYS A 301 9.78 2.16 -16.96
C LYS A 301 10.11 1.13 -15.88
N LEU A 302 9.24 0.97 -14.88
CA LEU A 302 9.44 -0.01 -13.80
C LEU A 302 9.35 -1.45 -14.31
N TYR A 303 8.52 -1.63 -15.34
CA TYR A 303 8.37 -2.92 -15.96
C TYR A 303 9.40 -3.11 -17.08
N LEU A 304 9.64 -2.23 -18.05
CA LEU A 304 10.64 -2.44 -19.13
C LEU A 304 12.02 -2.90 -18.63
#